data_AF-A0A645FUZ5-F1
#
_entry.id   AF-A0A645FUZ5-F1
#
_cell.length_a   1.000
_cell.length_b   1.000
_cell.length_c   1.000
_cell.angle_alpha   90.00
_cell.angle_beta   90.00
_cell.angle_gamma   90.00
#
_symmetry.space_group_name_H-M   'P 1'
#
loop_
_entity.id
_entity.type
_entity.pdbx_description
1 polymer ?
#
loop_
_entity_poly.entity_id
_entity_poly.type
_entity_poly.pdbx_seq_one_letter_code
_entity_poly.pdbx_strand_id
1 'polypeptide(L)'
;MLALPVNQIEKADYRSLSGVNCIYVETGEDENGFVLRYWISVDTGLLAAAEWLKYGETIYRMGSLVLDAAGPVTQDFTLPDGTVLTAIE
;
A
#
# COMPACT_ATOMS: atom_id res chain seq x y z
N MET A 1 -6.22 -3.40 8.31
CA MET A 1 -6.11 -1.99 8.74
C MET A 1 -4.65 -1.70 9.01
N LEU A 2 -4.11 -0.60 8.47
CA LEU A 2 -2.73 -0.20 8.72
C LEU A 2 -2.60 0.23 10.19
N ALA A 3 -1.95 -0.58 11.02
CA ALA A 3 -1.85 -0.33 12.46
C ALA A 3 -0.61 0.52 12.78
N LEU A 4 -0.67 1.81 12.44
CA LEU A 4 0.38 2.77 12.82
C LEU A 4 0.06 3.40 14.18
N PRO A 5 1.03 3.45 15.11
CA PRO A 5 0.86 4.21 16.35
C PRO A 5 0.68 5.70 16.01
N VAL A 6 -0.47 6.26 16.36
CA VAL A 6 -0.82 7.65 16.00
C VAL A 6 0.21 8.65 16.55
N ASN A 7 0.76 8.37 17.73
CA ASN A 7 1.80 9.19 18.38
C ASN A 7 3.16 9.15 17.67
N GLN A 8 3.35 8.28 16.67
CA GLN A 8 4.59 8.21 15.89
C GLN A 8 4.45 8.86 14.50
N ILE A 9 3.26 9.36 14.14
CA ILE A 9 3.05 10.04 12.86
C ILE A 9 3.63 11.45 12.93
N GLU A 10 4.65 11.71 12.11
CA GLU A 10 5.32 13.01 12.02
C GLU A 10 4.78 13.86 10.88
N LYS A 11 4.30 13.22 9.79
CA LYS A 11 3.69 13.93 8.67
C LYS A 11 2.43 13.22 8.21
N ALA A 12 1.39 14.00 7.99
CA ALA A 12 0.19 13.58 7.30
C ALA A 12 -0.36 14.74 6.47
N ASP A 13 -0.38 14.59 5.15
CA ASP A 13 -0.83 15.62 4.21
C ASP A 13 -1.35 14.99 2.91
N TYR A 14 -1.89 15.81 2.01
CA TYR A 14 -2.28 15.37 0.67
C TYR A 14 -1.11 15.54 -0.29
N ARG A 15 -0.77 14.48 -1.04
CA ARG A 15 0.30 14.50 -2.05
C ARG A 15 -0.13 13.78 -3.32
N SER A 16 0.32 14.28 -4.46
CA SER A 16 0.24 13.52 -5.70
C SER A 16 1.40 12.54 -5.78
N LEU A 17 1.11 11.27 -6.02
CA LEU A 17 2.08 10.23 -6.34
C LEU A 17 1.87 9.78 -7.78
N SER A 18 2.74 10.25 -8.70
CA SER A 18 2.68 9.89 -10.12
C SER A 18 1.29 10.09 -10.75
N GLY A 19 0.61 11.17 -10.39
CA GLY A 19 -0.73 11.50 -10.88
C GLY A 19 -1.89 10.96 -10.04
N VAL A 20 -1.64 10.07 -9.08
CA VAL A 20 -2.66 9.60 -8.11
C VAL A 20 -2.69 10.56 -6.93
N ASN A 21 -3.87 11.10 -6.61
CA ASN A 21 -4.05 11.90 -5.41
C ASN A 21 -4.09 10.98 -4.19
N CYS A 22 -3.19 11.21 -3.23
CA CYS A 22 -3.01 10.36 -2.08
C CYS A 22 -3.06 11.15 -0.77
N ILE A 23 -3.56 10.50 0.28
CA ILE A 23 -3.24 10.83 1.66
C ILE A 23 -1.88 10.21 1.95
N TYR A 24 -0.89 11.05 2.22
CA TYR A 24 0.45 10.64 2.62
C TYR A 24 0.54 10.56 4.14
N VAL A 25 1.20 9.53 4.64
CA VAL A 25 1.53 9.39 6.07
C VAL A 25 2.99 8.94 6.21
N GLU A 26 3.75 9.61 7.07
CA GLU A 26 5.12 9.26 7.43
C GLU A 26 5.28 9.22 8.95
N THR A 27 5.95 8.18 9.44
CA THR A 27 6.35 8.10 10.86
C THR A 27 7.66 8.81 11.13
N GLY A 28 7.92 9.15 12.38
CA GLY A 28 9.27 9.41 12.86
C GLY A 28 10.15 8.15 12.78
N GLU A 29 11.45 8.35 12.96
CA GLU A 29 12.40 7.24 13.07
C GLU A 29 12.21 6.52 14.41
N ASP A 30 12.04 5.20 14.38
CA ASP A 30 11.91 4.39 15.60
C ASP A 30 13.28 4.03 16.22
N GLU A 31 13.27 3.34 17.36
CA GLU A 31 14.49 2.92 18.07
C GLU A 31 15.41 2.00 17.23
N ASN A 32 14.91 1.40 16.16
CA ASN A 32 15.64 0.52 15.26
C ASN A 32 16.03 1.21 13.94
N GLY A 33 15.78 2.51 13.83
CA GLY A 33 16.09 3.33 12.66
C GLY A 33 15.05 3.28 11.55
N PHE A 34 13.84 2.77 11.80
CA PHE A 34 12.81 2.65 10.76
C PHE A 34 11.96 3.91 10.61
N VAL A 35 11.76 4.31 9.36
CA VAL A 35 10.76 5.31 8.96
C VAL A 35 9.81 4.65 7.96
N LEU A 36 8.51 4.70 8.23
CA LEU A 36 7.48 4.11 7.38
C LEU A 36 6.73 5.20 6.64
N ARG A 37 6.54 5.02 5.33
CA ARG A 37 5.80 5.94 4.46
C ARG A 37 4.70 5.22 3.72
N TYR A 38 3.54 5.82 3.66
CA TYR A 38 2.36 5.26 3.00
C TYR A 38 1.64 6.31 2.18
N TRP A 39 1.12 5.89 1.03
CA TRP A 39 0.29 6.69 0.15
C TRP A 39 -1.01 5.94 -0.07
N ILE A 40 -2.11 6.51 0.43
CA ILE A 40 -3.45 5.94 0.32
C ILE A 40 -4.21 6.76 -0.73
N SER A 41 -4.70 6.12 -1.79
CA SER A 41 -5.50 6.78 -2.82
C SER A 41 -6.73 7.44 -2.18
N VAL A 42 -6.95 8.71 -2.49
CA VAL A 42 -8.14 9.45 -2.04
C VAL A 42 -9.41 8.85 -2.65
N ASP A 43 -9.34 8.42 -3.91
CA ASP A 43 -10.51 7.97 -4.66
C ASP A 43 -11.00 6.59 -4.23
N THR A 44 -10.06 5.68 -3.90
CA THR A 44 -10.39 4.27 -3.61
C THR A 44 -10.22 3.90 -2.14
N GLY A 45 -9.50 4.71 -1.36
CA GLY A 45 -9.08 4.35 0.01
C GLY A 45 -8.07 3.21 0.07
N LEU A 46 -7.58 2.72 -1.07
CA LEU A 46 -6.60 1.64 -1.15
C LEU A 46 -5.18 2.17 -1.04
N LEU A 47 -4.27 1.31 -0.58
CA LEU A 47 -2.86 1.63 -0.47
C LEU A 47 -2.21 1.65 -1.86
N ALA A 48 -1.88 2.84 -2.35
CA ALA A 48 -1.27 3.06 -3.66
C ALA A 48 0.24 2.79 -3.64
N ALA A 49 0.92 3.10 -2.54
CA ALA A 49 2.34 2.78 -2.34
C ALA A 49 2.73 2.72 -0.87
N ALA A 50 3.84 2.04 -0.60
CA ALA A 50 4.51 2.05 0.69
C ALA A 50 6.03 2.00 0.53
N GLU A 51 6.74 2.68 1.41
CA GLU A 51 8.20 2.63 1.53
C GLU A 51 8.61 2.45 2.99
N TRP A 52 9.59 1.59 3.22
CA TRP A 52 10.25 1.50 4.52
C TRP A 52 11.70 1.91 4.36
N LEU A 53 12.11 2.86 5.19
CA LEU A 53 13.47 3.33 5.25
C LEU A 53 14.10 2.80 6.54
N LYS A 54 15.38 2.45 6.47
CA LYS A 54 16.21 2.08 7.61
C LYS A 54 17.45 2.98 7.63
N TYR A 55 17.61 3.76 8.69
CA TYR A 55 18.68 4.76 8.82
C TYR A 55 18.76 5.69 7.59
N GLY A 56 17.59 6.11 7.08
CA GLY A 56 17.47 6.96 5.89
C GLY A 56 17.55 6.25 4.53
N GLU A 57 17.89 4.96 4.47
CA GLU A 57 17.97 4.20 3.22
C GLU A 57 16.69 3.41 2.95
N THR A 58 16.15 3.47 1.74
CA THR A 58 14.95 2.67 1.38
C THR A 58 15.31 1.19 1.24
N ILE A 59 14.79 0.36 2.14
CA ILE A 59 15.01 -1.09 2.13
C ILE A 59 13.84 -1.88 1.54
N TYR A 60 12.67 -1.24 1.46
CA TYR A 60 11.46 -1.82 0.90
C TYR A 60 10.65 -0.75 0.18
N ARG A 61 10.12 -1.11 -1.00
CA ARG A 61 9.18 -0.30 -1.76
C ARG A 61 8.16 -1.22 -2.43
N MET A 62 6.91 -0.82 -2.38
CA MET A 62 5.83 -1.42 -3.17
C MET A 62 4.89 -0.33 -3.67
N GLY A 63 4.23 -0.58 -4.80
CA GLY A 63 3.21 0.33 -5.30
C GLY A 63 2.39 -0.27 -6.43
N SER A 64 1.12 0.09 -6.44
CA SER A 64 0.20 -0.11 -7.54
C SER A 64 -0.63 1.17 -7.69
N LEU A 65 -0.38 1.90 -8.76
CA LEU A 65 -1.00 3.21 -9.00
C LEU A 65 -2.32 3.10 -9.77
N VAL A 66 -2.57 1.94 -10.38
CA VAL A 66 -3.76 1.67 -11.19
C VAL A 66 -4.54 0.57 -10.50
N LEU A 67 -5.80 0.87 -10.19
CA LEU A 67 -6.76 -0.13 -9.77
C LEU A 67 -7.36 -0.76 -11.03
N ASP A 68 -7.22 -2.08 -11.16
CA ASP A 68 -8.02 -2.83 -12.12
C ASP A 68 -9.45 -3.00 -11.58
N ALA A 69 -10.40 -2.38 -12.26
CA ALA A 69 -11.82 -2.41 -11.90
C ALA A 69 -12.57 -3.58 -12.53
N ALA A 70 -11.93 -4.40 -13.37
CA ALA A 70 -12.58 -5.53 -14.04
C ALA A 70 -13.08 -6.59 -13.05
N GLY A 71 -12.57 -6.58 -11.81
CA GLY A 71 -12.88 -7.59 -10.80
C GLY A 71 -12.28 -8.95 -11.15
N PRO A 72 -12.10 -9.84 -10.16
CA PRO A 72 -11.52 -11.14 -10.43
C PRO A 72 -12.53 -12.10 -11.08
N VAL A 73 -12.04 -13.01 -11.91
CA VAL A 73 -12.81 -14.09 -12.55
C VAL A 73 -12.43 -15.45 -11.95
N THR A 74 -13.24 -16.49 -12.16
CA THR A 74 -12.94 -17.86 -11.68
C THR A 74 -11.55 -18.37 -12.08
N GLN A 75 -11.04 -17.93 -13.23
CA GLN A 75 -9.71 -18.32 -13.72
C GLN A 75 -8.59 -17.79 -12.79
N ASP A 76 -8.78 -16.64 -12.14
CA ASP A 76 -7.83 -16.07 -11.18
C ASP A 76 -7.72 -16.91 -9.91
N PHE A 77 -8.74 -17.75 -9.63
CA PHE A 77 -8.81 -18.66 -8.49
C PHE A 77 -8.61 -20.13 -8.88
N THR A 78 -8.10 -20.39 -10.09
CA THR A 78 -7.75 -21.74 -10.55
C THR A 78 -6.25 -21.96 -10.42
N LEU A 79 -5.85 -22.98 -9.66
CA LEU A 79 -4.45 -23.33 -9.46
C LEU A 79 -3.83 -23.92 -10.75
N PRO A 80 -2.48 -23.94 -10.86
CA PRO A 80 -1.80 -24.49 -12.04
C PRO A 80 -2.11 -25.97 -12.33
N ASP A 81 -2.58 -26.73 -11.34
CA ASP A 81 -3.00 -28.13 -11.48
C ASP A 81 -4.47 -28.29 -11.92
N GLY A 82 -5.18 -27.17 -12.13
CA GLY A 82 -6.59 -27.13 -12.51
C GLY A 82 -7.57 -27.13 -11.33
N THR A 83 -7.09 -27.16 -10.09
CA THR A 83 -7.95 -27.08 -8.90
C THR A 83 -8.59 -25.70 -8.79
N VAL A 84 -9.92 -25.64 -8.77
CA VAL A 84 -10.68 -24.40 -8.57
C VAL A 84 -10.92 -24.18 -7.07
N LEU A 85 -10.36 -23.11 -6.51
CA LEU A 85 -10.52 -22.77 -5.09
C LEU A 85 -11.84 -22.03 -4.79
N THR A 86 -12.34 -21.28 -5.77
CA THR A 86 -13.60 -20.55 -5.70
C THR A 86 -14.12 -20.27 -7.10
N ALA A 87 -15.41 -20.50 -7.31
CA ALA A 87 -16.11 -20.03 -8.50
C ALA A 87 -16.69 -18.65 -8.23
N ILE A 88 -16.43 -17.70 -9.12
CA ILE A 88 -17.07 -16.40 -9.14
C ILE A 88 -18.30 -16.55 -10.05
N GLU A 89 -19.51 -16.40 -9.49
CA GLU A 89 -20.79 -16.34 -10.23
C GLU A 89 -21.13 -14.91 -10.67
#